data_AF-A0A7T0KL43-F1
#
_entry.id   AF-A0A7T0KL43-F1
#
_cell.length_a   1.000
_cell.length_b   1.000
_cell.length_c   1.000
_cell.angle_alpha   90.00
_cell.angle_beta   90.00
_cell.angle_gamma   90.00
#
_symmetry.space_group_name_H-M   'P 1'
#
loop_
_entity.id
_entity.type
_entity.pdbx_description
1 polymer ?
#
loop_
_entity_poly.entity_id
_entity_poly.type
_entity_poly.pdbx_seq_one_letter_code
_entity_poly.pdbx_strand_id
1 'polypeptide(L)'
;MSTYLTESDESLLNASLTALESAGVCLVGDVELDDVEDAIVDDIAAFRARPLTTLAALRDPEEAPLFTRVWCDACVEPRSTLESLEECAAELCAIAGTELREFTVFPDPDSDTTGSVRLRVGEWDVADMGYDLSTEGAELDFLSATVPAGITAVTFEHDELDAHSVTLFLSSGDAAVELVDALEAELS
;
A
#
# COMPACT_ATOMS: atom_id res chain seq x y z
N MET A 1 -6.77 20.88 -26.51
CA MET A 1 -7.62 19.95 -25.74
C MET A 1 -7.89 20.63 -24.42
N SER A 2 -9.12 20.60 -23.92
CA SER A 2 -9.44 21.25 -22.64
C SER A 2 -8.77 20.45 -21.54
N THR A 3 -7.74 21.03 -20.92
CA THR A 3 -6.93 20.49 -19.81
C THR A 3 -7.64 20.70 -18.46
N TYR A 4 -8.97 20.64 -18.44
CA TYR A 4 -9.75 20.96 -17.26
C TYR A 4 -10.74 19.83 -17.00
N LEU A 5 -10.78 19.42 -15.72
CA LEU A 5 -11.78 18.51 -15.19
C LEU A 5 -13.18 19.05 -15.47
N THR A 6 -14.13 18.16 -15.73
CA THR A 6 -15.55 18.53 -15.79
C THR A 6 -16.10 18.63 -14.37
N GLU A 7 -17.23 19.33 -14.18
CA GLU A 7 -17.92 19.38 -12.88
C GLU A 7 -18.22 17.98 -12.30
N SER A 8 -18.48 16.99 -13.19
CA SER A 8 -18.66 15.60 -12.81
C SER A 8 -17.37 14.96 -12.30
N ASP A 9 -16.22 15.29 -12.91
CA ASP A 9 -14.91 14.76 -12.51
C ASP A 9 -14.49 15.37 -11.16
N GLU A 10 -14.69 16.67 -10.96
CA GLU A 10 -14.44 17.34 -9.69
C GLU A 10 -15.32 16.75 -8.57
N SER A 11 -16.59 16.46 -8.87
CA SER A 11 -17.49 15.82 -7.91
C SER A 11 -17.03 14.40 -7.55
N LEU A 12 -16.56 13.64 -8.54
CA LEU A 12 -16.02 12.29 -8.34
C LEU A 12 -14.73 12.33 -7.51
N LEU A 13 -13.83 13.26 -7.82
CA LEU A 13 -12.58 13.48 -7.09
C LEU A 13 -12.85 13.79 -5.63
N ASN A 14 -13.71 14.78 -5.35
CA ASN A 14 -14.06 15.14 -3.97
C ASN A 14 -14.69 13.98 -3.19
N ALA A 15 -15.59 13.22 -3.82
CA ALA A 15 -16.19 12.05 -3.19
C ALA A 15 -15.16 10.97 -2.87
N SER A 16 -14.23 10.72 -3.79
CA SER A 16 -13.18 9.70 -3.65
C SER A 16 -12.15 10.10 -2.59
N LEU A 17 -11.71 11.36 -2.58
CA LEU A 17 -10.84 11.91 -1.53
C LEU A 17 -11.50 11.81 -0.15
N THR A 18 -12.79 12.12 -0.06
CA THR A 18 -13.55 11.99 1.20
C THR A 18 -13.61 10.54 1.69
N ALA A 19 -13.78 9.58 0.78
CA ALA A 19 -13.81 8.16 1.12
C ALA A 19 -12.44 7.67 1.64
N LEU A 20 -11.35 8.05 0.95
CA LEU A 20 -9.97 7.76 1.38
C LEU A 20 -9.67 8.39 2.75
N GLU A 21 -9.98 9.68 2.93
CA GLU A 21 -9.73 10.41 4.19
C GLU A 21 -10.53 9.78 5.35
N SER A 22 -11.76 9.34 5.10
CA SER A 22 -12.61 8.68 6.11
C SER A 22 -12.03 7.33 6.57
N ALA A 23 -11.26 6.65 5.72
CA ALA A 23 -10.49 5.46 6.07
C ALA A 23 -9.07 5.79 6.60
N GLY A 24 -8.72 7.07 6.69
CA GLY A 24 -7.44 7.56 7.20
C GLY A 24 -6.30 7.54 6.18
N VAL A 25 -6.61 7.55 4.89
CA VAL A 25 -5.69 7.77 3.78
C VAL A 25 -5.82 9.23 3.34
N CYS A 26 -4.83 10.05 3.66
CA CYS A 26 -4.81 11.49 3.35
C CYS A 26 -3.69 11.84 2.37
N LEU A 27 -3.73 13.02 1.76
CA LEU A 27 -2.58 13.54 1.01
C LEU A 27 -1.33 13.65 1.89
N VAL A 28 -0.17 13.39 1.30
CA VAL A 28 1.14 13.65 1.95
C VAL A 28 1.26 15.16 2.19
N GLY A 29 1.95 15.56 3.28
CA GLY A 29 1.85 16.91 3.84
C GLY A 29 2.22 18.06 2.90
N ASP A 30 3.03 17.82 1.87
CA ASP A 30 3.46 18.83 0.89
C ASP A 30 2.70 18.72 -0.45
N VAL A 31 1.77 17.77 -0.58
CA VAL A 31 0.96 17.54 -1.79
C VAL A 31 -0.29 18.41 -1.74
N GLU A 32 -0.47 19.23 -2.78
CA GLU A 32 -1.65 20.07 -2.98
C GLU A 32 -2.70 19.36 -3.83
N LEU A 33 -3.95 19.85 -3.80
CA LEU A 33 -5.01 19.29 -4.64
C LEU A 33 -4.67 19.43 -6.14
N ASP A 34 -4.03 20.53 -6.51
CA ASP A 34 -3.60 20.80 -7.89
C ASP A 34 -2.63 19.72 -8.39
N ASP A 35 -1.77 19.15 -7.53
CA ASP A 35 -0.87 18.04 -7.90
C ASP A 35 -1.65 16.77 -8.25
N VAL A 36 -2.73 16.49 -7.51
CA VAL A 36 -3.64 15.36 -7.78
C VAL A 36 -4.39 15.59 -9.09
N GLU A 37 -4.91 16.79 -9.29
CA GLU A 37 -5.64 17.17 -10.51
C GLU A 37 -4.74 17.04 -11.75
N ASP A 38 -3.50 17.50 -11.67
CA ASP A 38 -2.52 17.37 -12.74
C ASP A 38 -2.22 15.88 -13.02
N ALA A 39 -2.02 15.06 -11.97
CA ALA A 39 -1.73 13.64 -12.13
C ALA A 39 -2.90 12.84 -12.73
N ILE A 40 -4.16 13.13 -12.37
CA ILE A 40 -5.32 12.44 -12.97
C ILE A 40 -5.60 12.89 -14.40
N VAL A 41 -5.16 14.08 -14.81
CA VAL A 41 -5.38 14.58 -16.18
C VAL A 41 -4.57 13.77 -17.20
N ASP A 42 -3.43 13.21 -16.78
CA ASP A 42 -2.62 12.32 -17.61
C ASP A 42 -3.36 11.04 -18.00
N ASP A 43 -4.20 10.49 -17.10
CA ASP A 43 -5.12 9.39 -17.41
C ASP A 43 -6.52 9.56 -16.80
N ILE A 44 -7.24 10.56 -17.32
CA ILE A 44 -8.60 10.84 -16.87
C ILE A 44 -9.58 9.71 -17.18
N ALA A 45 -9.27 8.84 -18.14
CA ALA A 45 -10.11 7.71 -18.50
C ALA A 45 -10.01 6.60 -17.45
N ALA A 46 -8.80 6.29 -16.98
CA ALA A 46 -8.57 5.38 -15.86
C ALA A 46 -9.25 5.89 -14.59
N PHE A 47 -9.05 7.17 -14.24
CA PHE A 47 -9.67 7.78 -13.06
C PHE A 47 -11.21 7.69 -13.09
N ARG A 48 -11.84 7.95 -14.25
CA ARG A 48 -13.31 7.82 -14.37
C ARG A 48 -13.81 6.39 -14.26
N ALA A 49 -13.00 5.42 -14.65
CA ALA A 49 -13.37 4.01 -14.62
C ALA A 49 -13.20 3.44 -13.20
N ARG A 50 -12.11 3.80 -12.53
CA ARG A 50 -11.69 3.23 -11.24
C ARG A 50 -11.08 4.31 -10.32
N PRO A 51 -11.89 5.25 -9.83
CA PRO A 51 -11.39 6.46 -9.17
C PRO A 51 -10.58 6.17 -7.90
N LEU A 52 -10.99 5.21 -7.07
CA LEU A 52 -10.28 4.91 -5.82
C LEU A 52 -8.95 4.21 -6.10
N THR A 53 -8.94 3.19 -6.97
CA THR A 53 -7.69 2.48 -7.29
C THR A 53 -6.72 3.40 -8.03
N THR A 54 -7.21 4.26 -8.94
CA THR A 54 -6.37 5.22 -9.65
C THR A 54 -5.80 6.27 -8.70
N LEU A 55 -6.59 6.83 -7.76
CA LEU A 55 -6.05 7.78 -6.77
C LEU A 55 -5.00 7.15 -5.86
N ALA A 56 -5.26 5.96 -5.34
CA ALA A 56 -4.32 5.21 -4.51
C ALA A 56 -3.00 4.90 -5.24
N ALA A 57 -3.05 4.80 -6.56
CA ALA A 57 -1.92 4.53 -7.43
C ALA A 57 -1.09 5.77 -7.81
N LEU A 58 -1.60 6.99 -7.56
CA LEU A 58 -0.94 8.22 -8.03
C LEU A 58 0.41 8.43 -7.35
N ARG A 59 1.38 8.84 -8.16
CA ARG A 59 2.72 9.21 -7.72
C ARG A 59 3.14 10.56 -8.26
N ASP A 60 4.07 11.19 -7.55
CA ASP A 60 4.75 12.37 -8.02
C ASP A 60 5.81 12.02 -9.09
N PRO A 61 6.45 13.02 -9.73
CA PRO A 61 7.51 12.79 -10.71
C PRO A 61 8.79 12.13 -10.15
N GLU A 62 8.95 12.06 -8.82
CA GLU A 62 10.03 11.34 -8.14
C GLU A 62 9.62 9.90 -7.74
N GLU A 63 8.45 9.43 -8.22
CA GLU A 63 7.86 8.12 -7.97
C GLU A 63 7.41 7.88 -6.51
N ALA A 64 7.23 8.95 -5.74
CA ALA A 64 6.67 8.87 -4.39
C ALA A 64 5.13 8.89 -4.41
N PRO A 65 4.43 8.08 -3.60
CA PRO A 65 2.97 8.13 -3.51
C PRO A 65 2.45 9.50 -3.08
N LEU A 66 1.38 9.97 -3.73
CA LEU A 66 0.73 11.24 -3.35
C LEU A 66 -0.08 11.14 -2.04
N PHE A 67 -0.45 9.91 -1.65
CA PHE A 67 -1.23 9.63 -0.47
C PHE A 67 -0.41 8.94 0.61
N THR A 68 -0.68 9.30 1.86
CA THR A 68 -0.18 8.62 3.05
C THR A 68 -0.76 7.21 3.14
N ARG A 69 -0.07 6.32 3.86
CA ARG A 69 -0.54 4.95 4.10
C ARG A 69 -0.75 4.13 2.83
N VAL A 70 -0.01 4.47 1.78
CA VAL A 70 0.06 3.72 0.52
C VAL A 70 1.47 3.17 0.38
N TRP A 71 1.55 1.89 0.03
CA TRP A 71 2.80 1.27 -0.39
C TRP A 71 2.64 0.72 -1.80
N CYS A 72 3.53 1.14 -2.70
CA CYS A 72 3.55 0.68 -4.09
C CYS A 72 4.78 -0.21 -4.27
N ASP A 73 4.57 -1.50 -4.48
CA ASP A 73 5.66 -2.42 -4.70
C ASP A 73 6.21 -2.26 -6.13
N ALA A 74 7.32 -1.53 -6.24
CA ALA A 74 8.02 -1.33 -7.52
C ALA A 74 9.12 -2.38 -7.75
N CYS A 75 9.27 -3.37 -6.87
CA CYS A 75 10.32 -4.38 -6.99
C CYS A 75 10.00 -5.37 -8.13
N VAL A 76 10.73 -5.23 -9.24
CA VAL A 76 10.60 -6.11 -10.41
C VAL A 76 10.95 -7.58 -10.11
N GLU A 77 11.79 -7.80 -9.10
CA GLU A 77 12.18 -9.13 -8.64
C GLU A 77 11.75 -9.32 -7.18
N PRO A 78 11.29 -10.53 -6.80
CA PRO A 78 10.91 -10.83 -5.43
C PRO A 78 12.11 -10.68 -4.49
N ARG A 79 11.83 -10.15 -3.29
CA ARG A 79 12.82 -10.02 -2.21
C ARG A 79 13.34 -11.41 -1.82
N SER A 80 14.61 -11.68 -2.14
CA SER A 80 15.25 -12.99 -2.00
C SER A 80 16.32 -13.05 -0.90
N THR A 81 16.44 -12.00 -0.07
CA THR A 81 17.37 -11.96 1.07
C THR A 81 16.64 -11.57 2.35
N LEU A 82 17.13 -12.01 3.49
CA LEU A 82 16.56 -11.61 4.78
C LEU A 82 16.72 -10.11 5.06
N GLU A 83 17.81 -9.51 4.58
CA GLU A 83 18.05 -8.07 4.67
C GLU A 83 16.97 -7.27 3.92
N SER A 84 16.64 -7.66 2.67
CA SER A 84 15.59 -6.97 1.92
C SER A 84 14.20 -7.19 2.49
N LEU A 85 13.95 -8.35 3.11
CA LEU A 85 12.70 -8.60 3.86
C LEU A 85 12.61 -7.77 5.13
N GLU A 86 13.71 -7.57 5.87
CA GLU A 86 13.76 -6.70 7.05
C GLU A 86 13.53 -5.24 6.68
N GLU A 87 14.19 -4.75 5.61
CA GLU A 87 13.98 -3.40 5.08
C GLU A 87 12.52 -3.18 4.64
N CYS A 88 11.95 -4.14 3.93
CA CYS A 88 10.53 -4.12 3.55
C CYS A 88 9.63 -4.06 4.77
N ALA A 89 9.83 -4.95 5.76
CA ALA A 89 9.02 -4.96 6.97
C ALA A 89 9.11 -3.63 7.75
N ALA A 90 10.30 -3.00 7.78
CA ALA A 90 10.49 -1.71 8.41
C ALA A 90 9.75 -0.58 7.66
N GLU A 91 9.81 -0.58 6.33
CA GLU A 91 9.09 0.36 5.47
C GLU A 91 7.57 0.23 5.66
N LEU A 92 7.03 -0.98 5.60
CA LEU A 92 5.61 -1.26 5.78
C LEU A 92 5.12 -0.81 7.16
N CYS A 93 5.90 -1.08 8.21
CA CYS A 93 5.61 -0.58 9.55
C CYS A 93 5.54 0.95 9.59
N ALA A 94 6.53 1.63 8.98
CA ALA A 94 6.56 3.09 8.95
C ALA A 94 5.35 3.67 8.20
N ILE A 95 4.98 3.09 7.06
CA ILE A 95 3.81 3.50 6.26
C ILE A 95 2.51 3.27 7.03
N ALA A 96 2.40 2.15 7.76
CA ALA A 96 1.25 1.87 8.63
C ALA A 96 1.20 2.77 9.89
N GLY A 97 2.20 3.64 10.11
CA GLY A 97 2.27 4.56 11.24
C GLY A 97 2.77 3.91 12.53
N THR A 98 3.54 2.83 12.43
CA THR A 98 4.18 2.12 13.53
C THR A 98 5.68 1.97 13.26
N GLU A 99 6.37 1.13 14.01
CA GLU A 99 7.80 0.86 13.82
C GLU A 99 8.12 -0.62 13.97
N LEU A 100 9.05 -1.12 13.17
CA LEU A 100 9.65 -2.43 13.39
C LEU A 100 10.68 -2.32 14.52
N ARG A 101 10.38 -2.95 15.66
CA ARG A 101 11.26 -2.93 16.85
C ARG A 101 12.25 -4.08 16.88
N GLU A 102 11.88 -5.25 16.39
CA GLU A 102 12.73 -6.45 16.37
C GLU A 102 12.46 -7.28 15.12
N PHE A 103 13.53 -7.78 14.52
CA PHE A 103 13.53 -8.76 13.44
C PHE A 103 14.53 -9.86 13.79
N THR A 104 14.04 -10.99 14.30
CA THR A 104 14.91 -12.09 14.78
C THR A 104 14.73 -13.32 13.90
N VAL A 105 15.81 -13.75 13.26
CA VAL A 105 15.81 -14.89 12.34
C VAL A 105 16.23 -16.18 13.04
N PHE A 106 15.50 -17.25 12.75
CA PHE A 106 15.75 -18.62 13.18
C PHE A 106 15.84 -19.53 11.94
N PRO A 107 17.03 -19.71 11.35
CA PRO A 107 17.19 -20.55 10.17
C PRO A 107 16.94 -22.02 10.49
N ASP A 108 16.39 -22.76 9.51
CA ASP A 108 16.25 -24.21 9.63
C ASP A 108 17.63 -24.88 9.63
N PRO A 109 17.81 -26.00 10.36
CA PRO A 109 19.05 -26.75 10.32
C PRO A 109 19.34 -27.24 8.89
N ASP A 110 20.57 -27.02 8.44
CA ASP A 110 21.06 -27.40 7.11
C ASP A 110 20.37 -26.68 5.92
N SER A 111 19.71 -25.54 6.16
CA SER A 111 19.11 -24.69 5.12
C SER A 111 19.62 -23.25 5.21
N ASP A 112 20.05 -22.70 4.08
CA ASP A 112 20.45 -21.28 3.96
C ASP A 112 19.31 -20.40 3.44
N THR A 113 18.17 -20.99 3.05
CA THR A 113 17.07 -20.28 2.38
C THR A 113 15.74 -20.38 3.10
N THR A 114 15.60 -21.23 4.11
CA THR A 114 14.34 -21.42 4.85
C THR A 114 14.54 -21.27 6.35
N GLY A 115 13.46 -20.92 7.05
CA GLY A 115 13.45 -20.86 8.49
C GLY A 115 12.21 -20.14 9.00
N SER A 116 12.35 -19.52 10.17
CA SER A 116 11.32 -18.67 10.75
C SER A 116 11.89 -17.32 11.18
N VAL A 117 11.02 -16.32 11.23
CA VAL A 117 11.32 -14.99 11.73
C VAL A 117 10.33 -14.65 12.84
N ARG A 118 10.82 -13.97 13.86
CA ARG A 118 10.00 -13.25 14.84
C ARG A 118 10.11 -11.76 14.60
N LEU A 119 8.96 -11.14 14.38
CA LEU A 119 8.80 -9.70 14.25
C LEU A 119 8.21 -9.13 15.54
N ARG A 120 8.70 -7.97 15.98
CA ARG A 120 7.98 -7.13 16.93
C ARG A 120 7.63 -5.80 16.27
N VAL A 121 6.35 -5.54 16.11
CA VAL A 121 5.78 -4.32 15.54
C VAL A 121 5.23 -3.47 16.68
N GLY A 122 5.63 -2.20 16.73
CA GLY A 122 5.30 -1.34 17.85
C GLY A 122 5.77 -1.93 19.18
N GLU A 123 5.07 -1.57 20.27
CA GLU A 123 5.52 -1.95 21.62
C GLU A 123 5.17 -3.39 22.00
N TRP A 124 4.04 -3.92 21.52
CA TRP A 124 3.45 -5.16 22.04
C TRP A 124 3.13 -6.22 21.00
N ASP A 125 3.02 -5.88 19.72
CA ASP A 125 2.58 -6.81 18.70
C ASP A 125 3.75 -7.68 18.24
N VAL A 126 3.64 -8.99 18.43
CA VAL A 126 4.67 -9.97 18.07
C VAL A 126 4.07 -11.01 17.13
N ALA A 127 4.73 -11.24 16.01
CA ALA A 127 4.34 -12.24 15.01
C ALA A 127 5.49 -13.20 14.73
N ASP A 128 5.18 -14.49 14.61
CA ASP A 128 6.11 -15.54 14.19
C ASP A 128 5.68 -16.04 12.81
N MET A 129 6.60 -16.09 11.85
CA MET A 129 6.32 -16.53 10.48
C MET A 129 7.41 -17.43 9.94
N GLY A 130 7.06 -18.31 9.00
CA GLY A 130 8.04 -19.00 8.17
C GLY A 130 8.55 -18.07 7.07
N TYR A 131 9.78 -18.27 6.61
CA TYR A 131 10.27 -17.68 5.37
C TYR A 131 10.85 -18.78 4.48
N ASP A 132 10.71 -18.58 3.16
CA ASP A 132 11.38 -19.37 2.13
C ASP A 132 11.84 -18.43 1.01
N LEU A 133 13.15 -18.14 1.01
CA LEU A 133 13.81 -17.25 0.05
C LEU A 133 13.88 -17.83 -1.37
N SER A 134 13.53 -19.12 -1.54
CA SER A 134 13.51 -19.77 -2.85
C SER A 134 12.16 -19.68 -3.55
N THR A 135 11.14 -19.14 -2.86
CA THR A 135 9.77 -19.03 -3.38
C THR A 135 9.32 -17.57 -3.48
N GLU A 136 8.60 -17.27 -4.54
CA GLU A 136 7.91 -15.98 -4.73
C GLU A 136 6.64 -16.00 -3.86
N GLY A 137 6.67 -15.39 -2.68
CA GLY A 137 5.49 -15.36 -1.80
C GLY A 137 5.73 -14.93 -0.35
N ALA A 138 6.96 -15.03 0.15
CA ALA A 138 7.28 -14.61 1.52
C ALA A 138 6.82 -13.17 1.81
N GLU A 139 6.91 -12.28 0.83
CA GLU A 139 6.57 -10.87 0.95
C GLU A 139 5.13 -10.57 1.38
N LEU A 140 4.15 -11.30 0.84
CA LEU A 140 2.73 -11.16 1.21
C LEU A 140 2.47 -11.65 2.64
N ASP A 141 3.18 -12.70 3.06
CA ASP A 141 3.13 -13.16 4.44
C ASP A 141 3.71 -12.10 5.38
N PHE A 142 4.83 -11.47 5.00
CA PHE A 142 5.43 -10.35 5.74
C PHE A 142 4.52 -9.12 5.82
N LEU A 143 3.84 -8.76 4.73
CA LEU A 143 2.81 -7.72 4.73
C LEU A 143 1.74 -8.05 5.79
N SER A 144 1.20 -9.25 5.77
CA SER A 144 0.13 -9.63 6.72
C SER A 144 0.55 -9.56 8.20
N ALA A 145 1.82 -9.87 8.52
CA ALA A 145 2.32 -9.85 9.89
C ALA A 145 2.85 -8.50 10.36
N THR A 146 3.09 -7.57 9.44
CA THR A 146 3.55 -6.21 9.76
C THR A 146 2.40 -5.22 9.97
N VAL A 147 1.17 -5.61 9.58
CA VAL A 147 -0.03 -4.79 9.81
C VAL A 147 -0.31 -4.68 11.32
N PRO A 148 -0.23 -3.48 11.90
CA PRO A 148 -0.49 -3.30 13.32
C PRO A 148 -1.98 -3.46 13.66
N ALA A 149 -2.27 -3.70 14.94
CA ALA A 149 -3.65 -3.78 15.40
C ALA A 149 -4.43 -2.49 15.09
N GLY A 150 -5.65 -2.63 14.55
CA GLY A 150 -6.47 -1.49 14.18
C GLY A 150 -6.14 -0.88 12.82
N ILE A 151 -5.32 -1.56 12.01
CA ILE A 151 -5.13 -1.29 10.59
C ILE A 151 -5.61 -2.48 9.76
N THR A 152 -6.22 -2.21 8.63
CA THR A 152 -6.57 -3.19 7.59
C THR A 152 -5.72 -2.91 6.36
N ALA A 153 -4.94 -3.89 5.90
CA ALA A 153 -4.24 -3.79 4.62
C ALA A 153 -5.10 -4.35 3.49
N VAL A 154 -5.18 -3.61 2.38
CA VAL A 154 -5.84 -4.03 1.14
C VAL A 154 -4.83 -3.92 0.01
N THR A 155 -4.55 -5.03 -0.66
CA THR A 155 -3.61 -5.08 -1.78
C THR A 155 -4.36 -5.38 -3.07
N PHE A 156 -4.10 -4.62 -4.12
CA PHE A 156 -4.62 -4.87 -5.46
C PHE A 156 -3.54 -4.68 -6.51
N GLU A 157 -3.69 -5.39 -7.62
CA GLU A 157 -2.85 -5.22 -8.80
C GLU A 157 -3.39 -4.04 -9.62
N HIS A 158 -2.50 -3.20 -10.16
CA HIS A 158 -2.87 -2.10 -11.03
C HIS A 158 -2.03 -2.18 -12.30
N ASP A 159 -2.56 -2.88 -13.32
CA ASP A 159 -1.88 -3.26 -14.58
C ASP A 159 -1.23 -2.11 -15.38
N GLU A 160 -1.54 -0.86 -15.04
CA GLU A 160 -1.10 0.35 -15.74
C GLU A 160 0.04 1.09 -15.03
N LEU A 161 0.48 0.62 -13.85
CA LEU A 161 1.61 1.21 -13.13
C LEU A 161 2.89 0.40 -13.35
N ASP A 162 4.04 1.06 -13.26
CA ASP A 162 5.36 0.42 -13.02
C ASP A 162 5.47 -0.17 -11.59
N ALA A 163 4.34 -0.49 -10.95
CA ALA A 163 4.24 -1.15 -9.65
C ALA A 163 3.51 -2.48 -9.80
N HIS A 164 4.07 -3.55 -9.23
CA HIS A 164 3.47 -4.88 -9.20
C HIS A 164 2.18 -4.92 -8.37
N SER A 165 2.13 -4.17 -7.28
CA SER A 165 0.94 -4.07 -6.45
C SER A 165 0.88 -2.74 -5.71
N VAL A 166 -0.34 -2.34 -5.34
CA VAL A 166 -0.59 -1.20 -4.46
C VAL A 166 -1.27 -1.73 -3.21
N THR A 167 -0.73 -1.37 -2.05
CA THR A 167 -1.29 -1.72 -0.74
C THR A 167 -1.71 -0.46 0.02
N LEU A 168 -2.98 -0.42 0.43
CA LEU A 168 -3.54 0.61 1.28
C LEU A 168 -3.62 0.14 2.74
N PHE A 169 -3.14 0.96 3.67
CA PHE A 169 -3.24 0.73 5.12
C PHE A 169 -4.37 1.59 5.70
N LEU A 170 -5.54 0.98 5.88
CA LEU A 170 -6.76 1.66 6.30
C LEU A 170 -6.93 1.60 7.82
N SER A 171 -7.41 2.68 8.42
CA SER A 171 -7.80 2.69 9.83
C SER A 171 -9.02 1.78 10.02
N SER A 172 -8.93 0.76 10.86
CA SER A 172 -10.04 -0.19 11.05
C SER A 172 -11.32 0.52 11.51
N GLY A 173 -12.46 0.11 10.93
CA GLY A 173 -13.78 0.67 11.22
C GLY A 173 -14.71 0.56 10.02
N ASP A 174 -15.94 1.05 10.17
CA ASP A 174 -16.98 0.97 9.13
C ASP A 174 -16.53 1.64 7.82
N ALA A 175 -15.84 2.78 7.89
CA ALA A 175 -15.33 3.50 6.72
C ALA A 175 -14.29 2.68 5.93
N ALA A 176 -13.44 1.89 6.61
CA ALA A 176 -12.50 1.01 5.93
C ALA A 176 -13.22 -0.13 5.22
N VAL A 177 -14.28 -0.69 5.84
CA VAL A 177 -15.10 -1.74 5.20
C VAL A 177 -15.79 -1.20 3.96
N GLU A 178 -16.42 -0.03 4.06
CA GLU A 178 -17.07 0.62 2.91
C GLU A 178 -16.08 0.93 1.79
N LEU A 179 -14.85 1.36 2.13
CA LEU A 179 -13.80 1.60 1.14
C LEU A 179 -13.31 0.31 0.49
N VAL A 180 -13.14 -0.79 1.25
CA VAL A 180 -12.77 -2.10 0.70
C VAL A 180 -13.83 -2.57 -0.29
N ASP A 181 -15.10 -2.53 0.08
CA ASP A 181 -16.21 -2.93 -0.78
C ASP A 181 -16.24 -2.09 -2.08
N ALA A 182 -15.94 -0.79 -1.99
CA ALA A 182 -15.86 0.10 -3.15
C ALA A 182 -14.67 -0.22 -4.06
N LEU A 183 -13.50 -0.52 -3.50
CA LEU A 183 -12.31 -0.95 -4.24
C LEU A 183 -12.56 -2.28 -4.95
N GLU A 184 -13.16 -3.26 -4.26
CA GLU A 184 -13.52 -4.55 -4.86
C GLU A 184 -14.49 -4.38 -6.03
N ALA A 185 -15.45 -3.44 -5.94
CA ALA A 185 -16.38 -3.14 -7.01
C ALA A 185 -15.70 -2.47 -8.24
N GLU A 186 -14.61 -1.72 -8.04
CA GLU A 186 -13.81 -1.16 -9.15
C GLU A 186 -12.97 -2.23 -9.86
N LEU A 187 -12.61 -3.31 -9.15
CA LEU A 187 -11.74 -4.38 -9.65
C LEU A 187 -12.51 -5.57 -10.26
N SER A 188 -13.83 -5.64 -10.07
CA SER A 188 -14.71 -6.73 -10.55
C SER A 188 -15.19 -6.55 -11.99
#